data_AF-A0A3S2PRD3-F1
#
_entry.id   AF-A0A3S2PRD3-F1
#
_cell.length_a   1.000
_cell.length_b   1.000
_cell.length_c   1.000
_cell.angle_alpha   90.00
_cell.angle_beta   90.00
_cell.angle_gamma   90.00
#
_symmetry.space_group_name_H-M   'P 1'
#
loop_
_entity.id
_entity.type
_entity.pdbx_description
1 polymer ?
#
loop_
_entity_poly.entity_id
_entity_poly.type
_entity_poly.pdbx_seq_one_letter_code
_entity_poly.pdbx_strand_id
1 'polypeptide(L)'
;MDKIAKDVGDIKSRLLDHRPVINAEIRFFVREFEEKRGNRESRLLENLNKMVREANDQIMSVNLEETNQQLSDVSKRLEAANHVAERVQQRELEAQKGSQLQANMEKLKEDWAEFLKEQQVLKEEVDEEHARAVGELGTRFSEKKKDLAQYSFI
;
A
#
# COMPACT_ATOMS: atom_id res chain seq x y z
N MET A 1 -74.85 7.05 82.32
CA MET A 1 -73.62 6.26 82.03
C MET A 1 -73.01 6.63 80.68
N ASP A 2 -73.83 6.82 79.64
CA ASP A 2 -73.33 7.06 78.26
C ASP A 2 -72.53 8.37 78.09
N LYS A 3 -72.91 9.43 78.79
CA LYS A 3 -72.22 10.73 78.72
C LYS A 3 -70.79 10.64 79.27
N ILE A 4 -70.61 9.90 80.37
CA ILE A 4 -69.31 9.66 80.99
C ILE A 4 -68.45 8.77 80.08
N ALA A 5 -69.03 7.74 79.46
CA ALA A 5 -68.31 6.88 78.52
C ALA A 5 -67.83 7.66 77.28
N LYS A 6 -68.64 8.61 76.79
CA LYS A 6 -68.27 9.49 75.68
C LYS A 6 -67.15 10.44 76.08
N ASP A 7 -67.26 11.11 77.21
CA ASP A 7 -66.24 12.06 77.68
C ASP A 7 -64.89 11.35 77.94
N VAL A 8 -64.91 10.13 78.49
CA VAL A 8 -63.70 9.30 78.67
C VAL A 8 -63.13 8.84 77.32
N GLY A 9 -63.98 8.49 76.35
CA GLY A 9 -63.57 8.17 74.99
C GLY A 9 -62.89 9.34 74.28
N ASP A 10 -63.42 10.55 74.47
CA ASP A 10 -62.89 11.79 73.89
C ASP A 10 -61.57 12.21 74.56
N ILE A 11 -61.45 12.02 75.89
CA ILE A 11 -60.18 12.24 76.60
C ILE A 11 -59.13 11.22 76.12
N LYS A 12 -59.51 9.93 75.97
CA LYS A 12 -58.61 8.88 75.48
C LYS A 12 -58.12 9.16 74.06
N SER A 13 -59.00 9.57 73.16
CA SER A 13 -58.60 9.92 71.79
C SER A 13 -57.67 11.13 71.82
N ARG A 14 -57.95 12.17 72.58
CA ARG A 14 -57.05 13.34 72.65
C ARG A 14 -55.69 13.04 73.29
N LEU A 15 -55.60 12.10 74.22
CA LEU A 15 -54.35 11.73 74.87
C LEU A 15 -53.53 10.69 74.10
N LEU A 16 -54.20 9.76 73.39
CA LEU A 16 -53.55 8.60 72.77
C LEU A 16 -53.66 8.59 71.24
N ASP A 17 -54.42 9.50 70.63
CA ASP A 17 -54.47 9.64 69.18
C ASP A 17 -53.31 10.51 68.70
N HIS A 18 -52.19 9.86 68.45
CA HIS A 18 -50.97 10.49 67.94
C HIS A 18 -51.04 10.81 66.44
N ARG A 19 -52.14 10.46 65.73
CA ARG A 19 -52.26 10.67 64.28
C ARG A 19 -52.02 12.12 63.86
N PRO A 20 -52.52 13.16 64.56
CA PRO A 20 -52.25 14.55 64.17
C PRO A 20 -50.77 14.93 64.27
N VAL A 21 -50.08 14.44 65.30
CA VAL A 21 -48.64 14.68 65.52
C VAL A 21 -47.82 13.96 64.47
N ILE A 22 -48.07 12.66 64.26
CA ILE A 22 -47.38 11.85 63.26
C ILE A 22 -47.59 12.45 61.85
N ASN A 23 -48.81 12.85 61.52
CA ASN A 23 -49.10 13.48 60.22
C ASN A 23 -48.42 14.86 60.07
N ALA A 24 -48.24 15.61 61.16
CA ALA A 24 -47.50 16.87 61.13
C ALA A 24 -46.00 16.64 60.90
N GLU A 25 -45.41 15.66 61.60
CA GLU A 25 -44.02 15.25 61.41
C GLU A 25 -43.77 14.73 60.00
N ILE A 26 -44.67 13.90 59.45
CA ILE A 26 -44.57 13.43 58.06
C ILE A 26 -44.58 14.60 57.07
N ARG A 27 -45.50 15.56 57.23
CA ARG A 27 -45.54 16.76 56.36
C ARG A 27 -44.30 17.62 56.50
N PHE A 28 -43.78 17.76 57.72
CA PHE A 28 -42.54 18.49 57.97
C PHE A 28 -41.35 17.80 57.29
N PHE A 29 -41.24 16.48 57.44
CA PHE A 29 -40.20 15.68 56.78
C PHE A 29 -40.25 15.83 55.25
N VAL A 30 -41.41 15.66 54.63
CA VAL A 30 -41.59 15.85 53.18
C VAL A 30 -41.20 17.27 52.75
N ARG A 31 -41.65 18.30 53.48
CA ARG A 31 -41.32 19.69 53.18
C ARG A 31 -39.81 19.98 53.27
N GLU A 32 -39.16 19.52 54.33
CA GLU A 32 -37.74 19.81 54.54
C GLU A 32 -36.83 19.00 53.60
N PHE A 33 -37.17 17.74 53.31
CA PHE A 33 -36.27 16.84 52.60
C PHE A 33 -36.59 16.68 51.11
N GLU A 34 -37.84 16.85 50.68
CA GLU A 34 -38.23 16.73 49.27
C GLU A 34 -38.47 18.11 48.66
N GLU A 35 -39.31 18.94 49.28
CA GLU A 35 -39.71 20.24 48.70
C GLU A 35 -38.58 21.28 48.72
N LYS A 36 -37.91 21.48 49.88
CA LYS A 36 -36.80 22.44 49.98
C LYS A 36 -35.56 22.03 49.20
N ARG A 37 -35.28 20.72 49.08
CA ARG A 37 -34.16 20.22 48.26
C ARG A 37 -34.48 20.27 46.76
N GLY A 38 -35.76 20.27 46.38
CA GLY A 38 -36.23 20.68 45.05
C GLY A 38 -35.56 19.96 43.88
N ASN A 39 -35.39 18.64 43.99
CA ASN A 39 -34.71 17.79 42.98
C ASN A 39 -33.32 18.30 42.56
N ARG A 40 -32.63 19.07 43.41
CA ARG A 40 -31.33 19.68 43.11
C ARG A 40 -30.29 18.65 42.67
N GLU A 41 -30.24 17.50 43.34
CA GLU A 41 -29.30 16.42 43.00
C GLU A 41 -29.59 15.86 41.61
N SER A 42 -30.86 15.68 41.25
CA SER A 42 -31.27 15.19 39.93
C SER A 42 -30.83 16.17 38.82
N ARG A 43 -31.06 17.48 39.01
CA ARG A 43 -30.60 18.52 38.08
C ARG A 43 -29.07 18.58 37.97
N LEU A 44 -28.36 18.38 39.08
CA LEU A 44 -26.90 18.35 39.10
C LEU A 44 -26.38 17.16 38.28
N LEU A 45 -26.96 15.98 38.48
CA LEU A 45 -26.61 14.77 37.73
C LEU A 45 -26.91 14.91 36.24
N GLU A 46 -28.03 15.52 35.90
CA GLU A 46 -28.41 15.78 34.51
C GLU A 46 -27.45 16.75 33.83
N ASN A 47 -27.07 17.83 34.51
CA ASN A 47 -26.05 18.77 34.03
C ASN A 47 -24.68 18.12 33.89
N LEU A 48 -24.29 17.25 34.83
CA LEU A 48 -23.03 16.50 34.77
C LEU A 48 -23.04 15.53 33.58
N ASN A 49 -24.14 14.80 33.36
CA ASN A 49 -24.29 13.90 32.23
C ASN A 49 -24.17 14.66 30.90
N LYS A 50 -24.83 15.82 30.80
CA LYS A 50 -24.73 16.71 29.64
C LYS A 50 -23.28 17.14 29.38
N MET A 51 -22.56 17.64 30.39
CA MET A 51 -21.16 18.02 30.25
C MET A 51 -20.27 16.86 29.82
N VAL A 52 -20.47 15.66 30.38
CA VAL A 52 -19.70 14.47 30.00
C VAL A 52 -19.95 14.09 28.55
N ARG A 53 -21.21 14.13 28.09
CA ARG A 53 -21.55 13.85 26.68
C ARG A 53 -20.91 14.87 25.73
N GLU A 54 -21.05 16.16 26.03
CA GLU A 54 -20.48 17.23 25.21
C GLU A 54 -18.94 17.13 25.13
N ALA A 55 -18.28 16.84 26.26
CA ALA A 55 -16.83 16.63 26.28
C ALA A 55 -16.43 15.39 25.48
N ASN A 56 -17.16 14.28 25.60
CA ASN A 56 -16.88 13.06 24.87
C ASN A 56 -17.06 13.24 23.35
N ASP A 57 -18.14 13.91 22.93
CA ASP A 57 -18.41 14.16 21.52
C ASP A 57 -17.34 15.08 20.89
N GLN A 58 -16.92 16.12 21.60
CA GLN A 58 -15.85 17.02 21.15
C GLN A 58 -14.49 16.31 21.04
N ILE A 59 -14.13 15.51 22.04
CA ILE A 59 -12.87 14.74 22.01
C ILE A 59 -12.90 13.72 20.86
N MET A 60 -14.03 13.04 20.65
CA MET A 60 -14.17 12.09 19.55
C MET A 60 -14.10 12.76 18.17
N SER A 61 -14.75 13.91 17.98
CA SER A 61 -14.74 14.59 16.68
C SER A 61 -13.35 15.11 16.30
N VAL A 62 -12.64 15.71 17.25
CA VAL A 62 -11.27 16.22 17.02
C VAL A 62 -10.31 15.08 16.68
N ASN A 63 -10.36 13.99 17.44
CA ASN A 63 -9.49 12.85 17.19
C ASN A 63 -9.76 12.19 15.83
N LEU A 64 -11.03 12.08 15.41
CA LEU A 64 -11.37 11.45 14.13
C LEU A 64 -10.92 12.29 12.94
N GLU A 65 -11.07 13.61 13.00
CA GLU A 65 -10.69 14.50 11.92
C GLU A 65 -9.16 14.58 11.76
N GLU A 66 -8.43 14.75 12.87
CA GLU A 66 -6.97 14.76 12.86
C GLU A 66 -6.39 13.44 12.37
N THR A 67 -6.92 12.31 12.84
CA THR A 67 -6.45 10.98 12.39
C THR A 67 -6.76 10.73 10.92
N ASN A 68 -7.93 11.12 10.43
CA ASN A 68 -8.27 11.01 9.00
C ASN A 68 -7.35 11.88 8.13
N GLN A 69 -7.03 13.10 8.57
CA GLN A 69 -6.11 13.97 7.85
C GLN A 69 -4.71 13.37 7.80
N GLN A 70 -4.21 12.87 8.95
CA GLN A 70 -2.91 12.20 9.02
C GLN A 70 -2.86 10.95 8.13
N LEU A 71 -3.91 10.13 8.13
CA LEU A 71 -4.01 8.95 7.27
C LEU A 71 -4.02 9.33 5.78
N SER A 72 -4.78 10.36 5.40
CA SER A 72 -4.78 10.90 4.03
C SER A 72 -3.38 11.34 3.61
N ASP A 73 -2.66 12.04 4.48
CA ASP A 73 -1.32 12.55 4.16
C ASP A 73 -0.28 11.44 4.04
N VAL A 74 -0.34 10.44 4.93
CA VAL A 74 0.50 9.23 4.83
C VAL A 74 0.19 8.45 3.55
N SER A 75 -1.09 8.30 3.20
CA SER A 75 -1.49 7.59 1.97
C SER A 75 -0.96 8.28 0.72
N LYS A 76 -1.08 9.61 0.62
CA LYS A 76 -0.54 10.38 -0.53
C LYS A 76 0.98 10.25 -0.64
N ARG A 77 1.69 10.28 0.49
CA ARG A 77 3.15 10.09 0.52
C ARG A 77 3.54 8.70 0.07
N LEU A 78 2.79 7.68 0.49
CA LEU A 78 3.01 6.30 0.09
C LEU A 78 2.79 6.12 -1.43
N GLU A 79 1.70 6.65 -1.98
CA GLU A 79 1.43 6.62 -3.43
C GLU A 79 2.55 7.29 -4.23
N ALA A 80 3.02 8.47 -3.79
CA ALA A 80 4.12 9.16 -4.45
C ALA A 80 5.42 8.34 -4.40
N ALA A 81 5.74 7.74 -3.25
CA ALA A 81 6.91 6.88 -3.10
C ALA A 81 6.80 5.64 -4.01
N ASN A 82 5.62 5.04 -4.10
CA ASN A 82 5.37 3.87 -4.95
C ASN A 82 5.56 4.21 -6.44
N HIS A 83 5.03 5.34 -6.90
CA HIS A 83 5.25 5.81 -8.28
C HIS A 83 6.72 6.13 -8.58
N VAL A 84 7.50 6.60 -7.59
CA VAL A 84 8.95 6.77 -7.76
C VAL A 84 9.63 5.41 -7.90
N ALA A 85 9.29 4.45 -7.04
CA ALA A 85 9.85 3.10 -7.08
C ALA A 85 9.56 2.39 -8.42
N GLU A 86 8.31 2.45 -8.90
CA GLU A 86 7.92 1.90 -10.20
C GLU A 86 8.72 2.52 -11.35
N ARG A 87 8.88 3.85 -11.36
CA ARG A 87 9.68 4.54 -12.39
C ARG A 87 11.15 4.15 -12.36
N VAL A 88 11.73 3.98 -11.18
CA VAL A 88 13.13 3.55 -11.02
C VAL A 88 13.29 2.12 -11.55
N GLN A 89 12.40 1.21 -11.14
CA GLN A 89 12.41 -0.18 -11.58
C GLN A 89 12.26 -0.30 -13.10
N GLN A 90 11.37 0.50 -13.71
CA GLN A 90 11.17 0.48 -15.15
C GLN A 90 12.40 0.99 -15.92
N ARG A 91 13.04 2.07 -15.44
CA ARG A 91 14.29 2.57 -16.03
C ARG A 91 15.42 1.56 -15.93
N GLU A 92 15.52 0.85 -14.82
CA GLU A 92 16.54 -0.20 -14.64
C GLU A 92 16.33 -1.36 -15.62
N LEU A 93 15.08 -1.81 -15.81
CA LEU A 93 14.74 -2.83 -16.80
C LEU A 93 15.05 -2.39 -18.23
N GLU A 94 14.76 -1.14 -18.58
CA GLU A 94 15.07 -0.57 -19.90
C GLU A 94 16.58 -0.47 -20.13
N ALA A 95 17.34 0.00 -19.12
CA ALA A 95 18.79 0.08 -19.18
C ALA A 95 19.44 -1.31 -19.33
N GLN A 96 18.94 -2.31 -18.60
CA GLN A 96 19.42 -3.68 -18.68
C GLN A 96 19.18 -4.28 -20.07
N LYS A 97 17.97 -4.09 -20.64
CA LYS A 97 17.67 -4.51 -22.01
C LYS A 97 18.57 -3.81 -23.03
N GLY A 98 18.79 -2.50 -22.88
CA GLY A 98 19.67 -1.73 -23.76
C GLY A 98 21.11 -2.24 -23.74
N SER A 99 21.64 -2.50 -22.55
CA SER A 99 22.98 -3.10 -22.38
C SER A 99 23.10 -4.47 -23.03
N GLN A 100 22.09 -5.34 -22.84
CA GLN A 100 22.07 -6.67 -23.44
C GLN A 100 21.99 -6.63 -24.98
N LEU A 101 21.19 -5.71 -25.53
CA LEU A 101 21.12 -5.46 -26.96
C LEU A 101 22.47 -5.00 -27.53
N GLN A 102 23.17 -4.11 -26.83
CA GLN A 102 24.47 -3.62 -27.24
C GLN A 102 25.53 -4.73 -27.21
N ALA A 103 25.57 -5.54 -26.14
CA ALA A 103 26.47 -6.69 -26.05
C ALA A 103 26.21 -7.72 -27.16
N ASN A 104 24.94 -7.99 -27.47
CA ASN A 104 24.57 -8.87 -28.59
C ASN A 104 25.03 -8.31 -29.95
N MET A 105 24.87 -7.00 -30.18
CA MET A 105 25.34 -6.36 -31.41
C MET A 105 26.86 -6.43 -31.56
N GLU A 106 27.60 -6.25 -30.46
CA GLU A 106 29.06 -6.31 -30.46
C GLU A 106 29.55 -7.72 -30.78
N LYS A 107 28.95 -8.73 -30.15
CA LYS A 107 29.21 -10.14 -30.48
C LYS A 107 28.92 -10.46 -31.95
N LEU A 108 27.78 -10.01 -32.48
CA LEU A 108 27.42 -10.24 -33.90
C LEU A 108 28.44 -9.62 -34.86
N LYS A 109 29.03 -8.48 -34.50
CA LYS A 109 30.11 -7.86 -35.30
C LYS A 109 31.40 -8.68 -35.25
N GLU A 110 31.76 -9.21 -34.08
CA GLU A 110 32.92 -10.10 -33.93
C GLU A 110 32.73 -11.37 -34.75
N ASP A 111 31.58 -12.04 -34.60
CA ASP A 111 31.21 -13.24 -35.35
C ASP A 111 31.25 -12.97 -36.88
N TRP A 112 30.76 -11.80 -37.32
CA TRP A 112 30.80 -11.42 -38.72
C TRP A 112 32.21 -11.13 -39.24
N ALA A 113 33.07 -10.52 -38.42
CA ALA A 113 34.46 -10.27 -38.77
C ALA A 113 35.26 -11.57 -38.88
N GLU A 114 35.02 -12.52 -37.98
CA GLU A 114 35.60 -13.86 -38.03
C GLU A 114 35.15 -14.60 -39.29
N PHE A 115 33.85 -14.60 -39.58
CA PHE A 115 33.31 -15.18 -40.81
C PHE A 115 33.94 -14.59 -42.08
N LEU A 116 34.08 -13.26 -42.17
CA LEU A 116 34.72 -12.62 -43.32
C LEU A 116 36.19 -13.02 -43.48
N LYS A 117 36.91 -13.19 -42.37
CA LYS A 117 38.29 -13.66 -42.38
C LYS A 117 38.38 -15.10 -42.89
N GLU A 118 37.49 -15.99 -42.43
CA GLU A 118 37.41 -17.37 -42.92
C GLU A 118 37.08 -17.41 -44.42
N GLN A 119 36.12 -16.59 -44.88
CA GLN A 119 35.78 -16.49 -46.30
C GLN A 119 36.95 -16.00 -47.15
N GLN A 120 37.77 -15.09 -46.63
CA GLN A 120 38.96 -14.62 -47.32
C GLN A 120 39.99 -15.75 -47.47
N VAL A 121 40.26 -16.51 -46.40
CA VAL A 121 41.20 -17.64 -46.43
C VAL A 121 40.72 -18.70 -47.44
N LEU A 122 39.43 -19.06 -47.41
CA LEU A 122 38.86 -20.02 -48.35
C LEU A 122 39.01 -19.55 -49.82
N LYS A 123 38.79 -18.26 -50.06
CA LYS A 123 38.95 -17.68 -51.39
C LYS A 123 40.40 -17.75 -51.85
N GLU A 124 41.34 -17.40 -50.97
CA GLU A 124 42.78 -17.46 -51.26
C GLU A 124 43.23 -18.90 -51.58
N GLU A 125 42.73 -19.90 -50.84
CA GLU A 125 43.01 -21.32 -51.10
C GLU A 125 42.49 -21.77 -52.47
N VAL A 126 41.27 -21.38 -52.83
CA VAL A 126 40.69 -21.68 -54.16
C VAL A 126 41.47 -20.98 -55.27
N ASP A 127 41.84 -19.71 -55.08
CA ASP A 127 42.63 -18.95 -56.05
C ASP A 127 44.02 -19.59 -56.26
N GLU A 128 44.67 -20.08 -55.19
CA GLU A 128 45.94 -20.81 -55.25
C GLU A 128 45.81 -22.16 -55.96
N GLU A 129 44.78 -22.95 -55.65
CA GLU A 129 44.52 -24.23 -56.31
C GLU A 129 44.25 -24.04 -57.81
N HIS A 130 43.43 -23.04 -58.16
CA HIS A 130 43.16 -22.68 -59.54
C HIS A 130 44.44 -22.24 -60.27
N ALA A 131 45.26 -21.39 -59.66
CA ALA A 131 46.53 -20.96 -60.25
C ALA A 131 47.49 -22.15 -60.49
N ARG A 132 47.54 -23.09 -59.54
CA ARG A 132 48.33 -24.32 -59.66
C ARG A 132 47.84 -25.20 -60.81
N ALA A 133 46.54 -25.46 -60.88
CA ALA A 133 45.92 -26.27 -61.94
C ALA A 133 46.14 -25.66 -63.33
N VAL A 134 45.97 -24.34 -63.47
CA VAL A 134 46.23 -23.62 -64.74
C VAL A 134 47.71 -23.69 -65.12
N GLY A 135 48.62 -23.55 -64.16
CA GLY A 135 50.07 -23.69 -64.39
C GLY A 135 50.47 -25.09 -64.87
N GLU A 136 49.94 -26.14 -64.25
CA GLU A 136 50.15 -27.53 -64.68
C GLU A 136 49.60 -27.78 -66.07
N LEU A 137 48.39 -27.28 -66.37
CA LEU A 137 47.77 -27.38 -67.70
C LEU A 137 48.66 -26.70 -68.75
N GLY A 138 49.12 -25.47 -68.47
CA GLY A 138 49.98 -24.71 -69.37
C GLY A 138 51.30 -25.42 -69.64
N THR A 139 51.89 -26.04 -68.62
CA THR A 139 53.12 -26.84 -68.75
C THR A 139 52.88 -28.04 -69.67
N ARG A 140 51.81 -28.82 -69.44
CA ARG A 140 51.43 -29.97 -70.30
C ARG A 140 51.19 -29.56 -71.75
N PHE A 141 50.50 -28.45 -71.99
CA PHE A 141 50.25 -27.96 -73.35
C PHE A 141 51.54 -27.50 -74.03
N SER A 142 52.47 -26.87 -73.29
CA SER A 142 53.77 -26.46 -73.79
C SER A 142 54.64 -27.65 -74.20
N GLU A 143 54.68 -28.69 -73.37
CA GLU A 143 55.37 -29.96 -73.68
C GLU A 143 54.79 -30.60 -74.94
N LYS A 144 53.47 -30.79 -74.99
CA LYS A 144 52.81 -31.39 -76.16
C LYS A 144 53.04 -30.57 -77.44
N LYS A 145 53.11 -29.24 -77.33
CA LYS A 145 53.44 -28.34 -78.44
C LYS A 145 54.89 -28.53 -78.92
N LYS A 146 55.85 -28.73 -78.02
CA LYS A 146 57.23 -29.06 -78.38
C LYS A 146 57.33 -30.43 -79.06
N ASP A 147 56.64 -31.43 -78.53
CA ASP A 147 56.61 -32.77 -79.13
C ASP A 147 56.04 -32.69 -80.55
N LEU A 148 54.90 -32.01 -80.75
CA LEU A 148 54.32 -31.80 -82.08
C LEU A 148 55.28 -31.09 -83.05
N ALA A 149 56.06 -30.12 -82.57
CA ALA A 149 57.07 -29.44 -83.38
C ALA A 149 58.26 -30.34 -83.75
N GLN A 150 58.58 -31.35 -82.94
CA GLN A 150 59.59 -32.36 -83.27
C GLN A 150 59.09 -33.35 -84.34
N TYR A 151 57.78 -33.63 -84.37
CA TYR A 151 57.16 -34.48 -85.40
C TYR A 151 56.80 -33.72 -86.71
N SER A 152 56.86 -32.39 -86.74
CA SER A 152 56.58 -31.59 -87.94
C SER A 152 57.81 -31.29 -88.81
N PHE A 153 58.96 -31.92 -88.54
CA PHE A 153 60.23 -31.75 -89.28
C PHE A 153 60.66 -33.01 -90.06
N ILE A 154 59.72 -33.91 -90.34
CA ILE A 154 59.81 -34.99 -91.34
C ILE A 154 58.78 -34.66 -92.42
#